data_AF-A0A2V6KYV2-F1
#
_entry.id   AF-A0A2V6KYV2-F1
#
_cell.length_a   1.000
_cell.length_b   1.000
_cell.length_c   1.000
_cell.angle_alpha   90.00
_cell.angle_beta   90.00
_cell.angle_gamma   90.00
#
_symmetry.space_group_name_H-M   'P 1'
#
loop_
_entity.id
_entity.type
_entity.pdbx_description
1 polymer ?
#
loop_
_entity_poly.entity_id
_entity_poly.type
_entity_poly.pdbx_seq_one_letter_code
_entity_poly.pdbx_strand_id
1 'polypeptide(L)'
;MKTSMKSLNLPKPIATYFAADKNDSETLSQCFTENAVVKDEGHTYKGRAAIKQWKTGTSTKYEYTSEPVACEEKDGIIVVTSHLVGNFPGSPVDLRFFFKL
;
A
#
# COMPACT_ATOMS: atom_id res chain seq x y z
N MET A 1 -2.65 19.95 -19.93
CA MET A 1 -3.02 18.65 -20.53
C MET A 1 -3.37 17.71 -19.39
N LYS A 2 -4.60 17.19 -19.33
CA LYS A 2 -4.98 16.20 -18.31
C LYS A 2 -4.47 14.84 -18.79
N THR A 3 -3.45 14.30 -18.13
CA THR A 3 -2.95 12.96 -18.40
C THR A 3 -4.13 12.00 -18.27
N SER A 4 -4.46 11.30 -19.35
CA SER A 4 -5.51 10.27 -19.33
C SER A 4 -5.06 9.20 -18.34
N MET A 5 -5.73 9.09 -17.18
CA MET A 5 -5.52 7.98 -16.24
C MET A 5 -5.79 6.68 -17.01
N LYS A 6 -4.72 6.00 -17.41
CA LYS A 6 -4.80 4.64 -17.91
C LYS A 6 -5.28 3.81 -16.71
N SER A 7 -6.46 3.20 -16.78
CA SER A 7 -6.94 2.33 -15.71
C SER A 7 -5.93 1.21 -15.52
N LEU A 8 -5.17 1.27 -14.42
CA LEU A 8 -4.13 0.30 -14.11
C LEU A 8 -4.82 -1.01 -13.72
N ASN A 9 -4.56 -2.08 -14.47
CA ASN A 9 -5.15 -3.38 -14.18
C ASN A 9 -4.36 -4.05 -13.03
N LEU A 10 -4.84 -3.86 -11.81
CA LEU A 10 -4.26 -4.47 -10.60
C LEU A 10 -4.94 -5.81 -10.31
N PRO A 11 -4.20 -6.82 -9.84
CA PRO A 11 -4.79 -8.02 -9.25
C PRO A 11 -5.77 -7.64 -8.14
N LYS A 12 -6.90 -8.34 -8.07
CA LYS A 12 -8.01 -8.00 -7.16
C LYS A 12 -7.56 -7.78 -5.69
N PRO A 13 -6.75 -8.66 -5.07
CA PRO A 13 -6.31 -8.43 -3.68
C PRO A 13 -5.52 -7.12 -3.50
N ILE A 14 -4.72 -6.74 -4.49
CA ILE A 14 -3.91 -5.52 -4.47
C ILE A 14 -4.77 -4.28 -4.70
N ALA A 15 -5.73 -4.35 -5.63
CA ALA A 15 -6.71 -3.28 -5.82
C ALA A 15 -7.52 -3.04 -4.54
N THR A 16 -7.93 -4.11 -3.84
CA THR A 16 -8.62 -4.03 -2.54
C THR A 16 -7.72 -3.41 -1.47
N TYR A 17 -6.43 -3.76 -1.42
CA TYR A 17 -5.47 -3.12 -0.52
C TYR A 17 -5.41 -1.59 -0.70
N PHE A 18 -5.21 -1.09 -1.93
CA PHE A 18 -5.13 0.36 -2.18
C PHE A 18 -6.46 1.08 -1.94
N ALA A 19 -7.60 0.41 -2.15
CA ALA A 19 -8.91 0.95 -1.80
C ALA A 19 -9.08 1.07 -0.28
N ALA A 20 -8.63 0.04 0.47
CA ALA A 20 -8.69 0.02 1.92
C ALA A 20 -7.70 0.99 2.59
N ASP A 21 -6.53 1.21 1.98
CA ASP A 21 -5.47 2.13 2.46
C ASP A 21 -5.95 3.56 2.65
N LYS A 22 -6.95 3.96 1.86
CA LYS A 22 -7.62 5.27 1.89
C LYS A 22 -8.68 5.40 2.99
N ASN A 23 -9.12 4.30 3.60
CA ASN A 23 -10.30 4.28 4.44
C ASN A 23 -9.95 4.10 5.92
N ASP A 24 -9.61 2.88 6.33
CA ASP A 24 -9.35 2.57 7.73
C ASP A 24 -8.44 1.34 7.91
N SER A 25 -7.73 1.30 9.04
CA SER A 25 -6.75 0.26 9.36
C SER A 25 -7.37 -1.13 9.54
N GLU A 26 -8.64 -1.23 9.94
CA GLU A 26 -9.31 -2.53 10.12
C GLU A 26 -9.53 -3.17 8.74
N THR A 27 -10.17 -2.45 7.81
CA THR A 27 -10.40 -2.93 6.44
C THR A 27 -9.09 -3.27 5.74
N LEU A 28 -8.04 -2.46 5.92
CA LEU A 28 -6.73 -2.75 5.33
C LEU A 28 -6.12 -4.03 5.89
N SER A 29 -6.19 -4.25 7.21
CA SER A 29 -5.62 -5.45 7.84
C SER A 29 -6.28 -6.74 7.35
N GLN A 30 -7.55 -6.68 6.97
CA GLN A 30 -8.31 -7.82 6.44
C GLN A 30 -7.91 -8.20 5.02
N CYS A 31 -7.18 -7.34 4.30
CA CYS A 31 -6.62 -7.66 2.97
C CYS A 31 -5.50 -8.71 3.05
N PHE A 32 -4.97 -8.97 4.24
CA PHE A 32 -3.84 -9.87 4.45
C PHE A 32 -4.29 -11.23 4.97
N THR A 33 -3.48 -12.27 4.75
CA THR A 33 -3.66 -13.57 5.42
C THR A 33 -3.33 -13.45 6.91
N GLU A 34 -3.78 -14.42 7.72
CA GLU A 34 -3.55 -14.40 9.18
C GLU A 34 -2.07 -14.33 9.56
N ASN A 35 -1.20 -14.94 8.76
CA ASN A 35 0.25 -15.01 8.99
C ASN A 35 1.05 -14.09 8.07
N ALA A 36 0.41 -13.11 7.44
CA ALA A 36 1.09 -12.18 6.53
C ALA A 36 2.18 -11.37 7.25
N VAL A 37 3.12 -10.86 6.47
CA VAL A 37 4.21 -10.03 6.97
C VAL A 37 4.26 -8.74 6.16
N VAL A 38 4.25 -7.61 6.86
CA VAL A 38 4.55 -6.30 6.29
C VAL A 38 5.93 -5.87 6.79
N LYS A 39 6.75 -5.34 5.89
CA LYS A 39 8.02 -4.69 6.22
C LYS A 39 7.94 -3.25 5.76
N ASP A 40 8.10 -2.32 6.68
CA ASP A 40 7.95 -0.90 6.40
C ASP A 40 8.76 -0.09 7.42
N GLU A 41 9.31 1.05 7.00
CA GLU A 41 10.15 1.95 7.82
C GLU A 41 11.18 1.21 8.73
N GLY A 42 11.83 0.15 8.22
CA GLY A 42 12.81 -0.65 8.98
C GLY A 42 12.21 -1.64 10.00
N HIS A 43 10.89 -1.70 10.13
CA HIS A 43 10.17 -2.60 11.05
C HIS A 43 9.58 -3.81 10.30
N THR A 44 9.21 -4.85 11.06
CA THR A 44 8.52 -6.04 10.55
C THR A 44 7.29 -6.33 11.40
N TYR A 45 6.12 -6.36 10.78
CA TYR A 45 4.84 -6.60 11.41
C TYR A 45 4.29 -7.94 10.94
N LYS A 46 4.03 -8.86 11.88
CA LYS A 46 3.60 -10.23 11.60
C LYS A 46 2.17 -10.45 12.06
N GLY A 47 1.34 -10.89 11.13
CA GLY A 47 -0.08 -11.17 11.32
C GLY A 47 -0.97 -9.94 11.36
N ARG A 48 -2.27 -10.17 11.13
CA ARG A 48 -3.27 -9.10 10.96
C ARG A 48 -3.30 -8.08 12.08
N ALA A 49 -3.18 -8.53 13.34
CA ALA A 49 -3.20 -7.64 14.50
C ALA A 49 -2.03 -6.64 14.49
N ALA A 50 -0.81 -7.10 14.20
CA ALA A 50 0.36 -6.23 14.10
C ALA A 50 0.28 -5.30 12.88
N ILE A 51 -0.25 -5.79 11.75
CA ILE A 51 -0.46 -5.01 10.53
C ILE A 51 -1.50 -3.90 10.77
N LYS A 52 -2.59 -4.20 11.49
CA LYS A 52 -3.57 -3.19 11.89
C LYS A 52 -2.91 -2.10 12.74
N GLN A 53 -2.12 -2.48 13.74
CA GLN A 53 -1.41 -1.53 14.60
C GLN A 53 -0.42 -0.67 13.81
N TRP A 54 0.33 -1.26 12.88
CA TRP A 54 1.19 -0.54 11.94
C TRP A 54 0.40 0.52 11.19
N LYS A 55 -0.68 0.14 10.49
CA LYS A 55 -1.47 1.08 9.70
C LYS A 55 -2.09 2.17 10.55
N THR A 56 -2.59 1.86 11.75
CA THR A 56 -3.08 2.88 12.70
C THR A 56 -1.99 3.87 13.11
N GLY A 57 -0.79 3.38 13.40
CA GLY A 57 0.36 4.23 13.71
C GLY A 57 0.74 5.14 12.55
N THR A 58 0.83 4.60 11.34
CA THR A 58 1.12 5.37 10.12
C THR A 58 0.08 6.46 9.87
N SER A 59 -1.22 6.11 9.95
CA SER A 59 -2.32 7.08 9.74
C SER A 59 -2.46 8.12 10.84
N THR A 60 -1.91 7.87 12.04
CA THR A 60 -1.84 8.87 13.12
C THR A 60 -0.69 9.85 12.90
N LYS A 61 0.43 9.36 12.35
CA LYS A 61 1.65 10.14 12.11
C LYS A 61 1.55 10.98 10.84
N TYR A 62 0.87 10.45 9.82
CA TYR A 62 0.83 11.03 8.48
C TYR A 62 -0.56 11.01 7.86
N GLU A 63 -0.88 12.10 7.16
CA GLU A 63 -1.98 12.21 6.22
C GLU A 63 -1.41 12.17 4.81
N TYR A 64 -1.81 11.17 4.02
CA TYR A 64 -1.30 10.97 2.67
C TYR A 64 -2.32 10.29 1.76
N THR A 65 -2.14 10.47 0.45
CA THR A 65 -2.77 9.67 -0.60
C THR A 65 -1.72 8.76 -1.26
N SER A 66 -2.17 7.62 -1.77
CA SER A 66 -1.37 6.67 -2.52
C SER A 66 -2.12 6.31 -3.81
N GLU A 67 -1.57 6.72 -4.96
CA GLU A 67 -2.15 6.49 -6.27
C GLU A 67 -1.27 5.56 -7.12
N PRO A 68 -1.68 4.30 -7.37
CA PRO A 68 -0.96 3.39 -8.25
C PRO A 68 -0.81 3.94 -9.68
N VAL A 69 0.44 4.05 -10.16
CA VAL A 69 0.76 4.55 -11.51
C VAL A 69 1.36 3.49 -12.44
N ALA A 70 1.93 2.42 -11.88
CA ALA A 70 2.46 1.28 -12.64
C ALA A 70 2.34 -0.03 -11.88
N CYS A 71 2.21 -1.14 -12.61
CA CYS A 71 2.16 -2.50 -12.07
C CYS A 71 2.92 -3.43 -12.99
N GLU A 72 3.84 -4.21 -12.44
CA GLU A 72 4.66 -5.20 -13.14
C GLU A 72 4.80 -6.46 -12.28
N GLU A 73 4.99 -7.61 -12.91
CA GLU A 73 5.30 -8.86 -12.21
C GLU A 73 6.74 -9.27 -12.53
N LYS A 74 7.50 -9.64 -11.51
CA LYS A 74 8.88 -10.10 -11.60
C LYS A 74 9.08 -11.27 -10.64
N ASP A 75 9.44 -12.43 -11.16
CA ASP A 75 9.75 -13.64 -10.38
C ASP A 75 8.65 -14.02 -9.36
N GLY A 76 7.38 -13.87 -9.75
CA GLY A 76 6.22 -14.15 -8.89
C GLY A 76 5.95 -13.10 -7.81
N ILE A 77 6.62 -11.95 -7.87
CA ILE A 77 6.36 -10.77 -7.05
C ILE A 77 5.70 -9.70 -7.89
N ILE A 78 4.60 -9.16 -7.41
CA ILE A 78 3.88 -8.07 -8.07
C ILE A 78 4.39 -6.76 -7.49
N VAL A 79 4.98 -5.93 -8.33
CA VAL A 79 5.53 -4.62 -7.96
C VAL A 79 4.59 -3.53 -8.44
N VAL A 80 4.03 -2.78 -7.51
CA VAL A 80 3.20 -1.61 -7.82
C VAL A 80 3.98 -0.35 -7.49
N THR A 81 4.17 0.52 -8.47
CA THR A 81 4.68 1.88 -8.23
C THR A 81 3.49 2.78 -7.97
N SER A 82 3.50 3.49 -6.84
CA SER A 82 2.43 4.39 -6.42
C SER A 82 2.99 5.79 -6.15
N HIS A 83 2.29 6.82 -6.65
CA HIS A 83 2.59 8.20 -6.35
C HIS A 83 1.98 8.58 -5.00
N LEU A 84 2.84 8.89 -4.03
CA LEU A 84 2.42 9.27 -2.69
C LEU A 84 2.58 10.78 -2.50
N VAL A 85 1.51 11.39 -2.00
CA VAL A 85 1.48 12.82 -1.64
C VAL A 85 0.91 12.94 -0.23
N GLY A 86 1.63 13.59 0.67
CA GLY A 86 1.18 13.78 2.04
C GLY A 86 2.06 14.72 2.85
N ASN A 87 1.88 14.70 4.16
CA ASN A 87 2.62 15.53 5.11
C ASN A 87 3.86 14.81 5.73
N PHE A 88 4.35 13.76 5.08
CA PHE A 88 5.56 13.04 5.50
C PHE A 88 6.84 13.67 4.91
N PRO A 89 8.01 13.52 5.58
CA PRO A 89 9.29 13.99 5.05
C PRO A 89 9.61 13.34 3.69
N GLY A 90 9.87 14.16 2.67
CA GLY A 90 10.18 13.69 1.31
C GLY A 90 8.96 13.55 0.39
N SER A 91 7.77 13.99 0.82
CA SER A 91 6.61 14.14 -0.06
C SER A 91 6.81 15.24 -1.11
N PRO A 92 6.39 15.04 -2.38
CA PRO A 92 5.82 13.81 -2.94
C PRO A 92 6.90 12.79 -3.34
N VAL A 93 6.55 11.50 -3.38
CA VAL A 93 7.46 10.41 -3.77
C VAL A 93 6.77 9.29 -4.54
N ASP A 94 7.45 8.69 -5.51
CA ASP A 94 7.02 7.45 -6.14
C ASP A 94 7.60 6.25 -5.38
N LEU A 95 6.74 5.52 -4.67
CA LEU A 95 7.13 4.38 -3.85
C LEU A 95 6.76 3.06 -4.52
N ARG A 96 7.65 2.07 -4.43
CA ARG A 96 7.41 0.71 -4.92
C ARG A 96 6.93 -0.19 -3.79
N PHE A 97 5.73 -0.75 -3.96
CA PHE A 97 5.14 -1.76 -3.11
C PHE A 97 5.38 -3.14 -3.72
N PHE A 98 5.86 -4.08 -2.92
CA PHE A 98 6.17 -5.45 -3.35
C PHE A 98 5.18 -6.41 -2.70
N PHE A 99 4.31 -7.00 -3.51
CA PHE A 99 3.28 -7.93 -3.06
C PHE A 99 3.63 -9.35 -3.46
N LYS A 100 3.46 -10.27 -2.50
CA LYS A 100 3.37 -11.71 -2.75
C LYS A 100 1.96 -12.14 -2.40
N LEU A 101 1.28 -12.76 -3.36
CA LEU A 101 -0.09 -13.28 -3.22
C LEU A 101 -0.08 -14.76 -2.82
#